data_AF-A0A9X2YER9-F1
#
_entry.id   AF-A0A9X2YER9-F1
#
_cell.length_a   1.000
_cell.length_b   1.000
_cell.length_c   1.000
_cell.angle_alpha   90.00
_cell.angle_beta   90.00
_cell.angle_gamma   90.00
#
_symmetry.space_group_name_H-M   'P 1'
#
loop_
_entity.id
_entity.type
_entity.pdbx_description
1 polymer ?
#
loop_
_entity_poly.entity_id
_entity_poly.type
_entity_poly.pdbx_seq_one_letter_code
_entity_poly.pdbx_strand_id
1 'polypeptide(L)'
;ADPAPVAVLPVDSMRRFAWAGSAPVLDPLPRWLRAEVLSTGDLSIGGHTVPGEGVRAREIQALLLAGADRDRLAAAGVRWVVVEGSGVDLALPVAFRDGELTVYRVGGDSPSSPHRGIVLAAHGVWLAQLVVGLGAMMVWRRRLRGTDRRDEHVEGPERRDQ
;
A
#
# COMPACT_ATOMS: atom_id res chain seq x y z
N ALA A 1 -7.45 -2.00 -0.30
CA ALA A 1 -7.05 -3.40 -0.06
C ALA A 1 -5.54 -3.39 0.08
N ASP A 2 -4.98 -4.22 0.96
CA ASP A 2 -3.52 -4.39 0.95
C ASP A 2 -3.11 -5.02 -0.38
N PRO A 3 -2.01 -4.53 -0.98
CA PRO A 3 -1.48 -5.10 -2.20
C PRO A 3 -1.01 -6.53 -1.90
N ALA A 4 -1.55 -7.48 -2.66
CA ALA A 4 -1.46 -8.91 -2.36
C ALA A 4 -0.03 -9.46 -2.51
N PRO A 5 0.42 -10.41 -1.66
CA PRO A 5 1.79 -10.91 -1.70
C PRO A 5 2.22 -11.48 -3.04
N VAL A 6 3.47 -11.16 -3.42
CA VAL A 6 4.09 -11.50 -4.70
C VAL A 6 5.29 -12.41 -4.44
N ALA A 7 5.34 -13.57 -5.09
CA ALA A 7 6.54 -14.39 -5.15
C ALA A 7 7.30 -14.09 -6.45
N VAL A 8 8.64 -14.08 -6.42
CA VAL A 8 9.49 -13.78 -7.57
C VAL A 8 10.39 -14.97 -7.89
N LEU A 9 10.59 -15.26 -9.18
CA LEU A 9 11.54 -16.24 -9.67
C LEU A 9 12.48 -15.59 -10.71
N PRO A 10 13.79 -15.86 -10.67
CA PRO A 10 14.51 -16.57 -9.60
C PRO A 10 14.50 -15.77 -8.27
N VAL A 11 14.62 -16.48 -7.15
CA VAL A 11 14.44 -15.94 -5.79
C VAL A 11 15.60 -15.11 -5.25
N ASP A 12 16.67 -14.96 -6.02
CA ASP A 12 17.90 -14.33 -5.57
C ASP A 12 17.67 -12.85 -5.28
N SER A 13 18.18 -12.37 -4.15
CA SER A 13 18.09 -10.95 -3.79
C SER A 13 18.99 -10.07 -4.66
N MET A 14 20.09 -10.62 -5.19
CA MET A 14 21.10 -9.92 -5.99
C MET A 14 21.14 -10.52 -7.39
N ARG A 15 20.74 -9.75 -8.41
CA ARG A 15 20.43 -10.27 -9.74
C ARG A 15 21.03 -9.41 -10.85
N ARG A 16 21.33 -10.04 -11.98
CA ARG A 16 21.82 -9.35 -13.18
C ARG A 16 20.66 -9.05 -14.10
N PHE A 17 20.60 -7.81 -14.55
CA PHE A 17 19.61 -7.32 -15.49
C PHE A 17 20.32 -6.66 -16.67
N ALA A 18 19.78 -6.81 -17.88
CA ALA A 18 20.38 -6.22 -19.08
C ALA A 18 20.58 -4.70 -18.96
N TRP A 19 19.66 -4.01 -18.27
CA TRP A 19 19.72 -2.56 -18.04
C TRP A 19 20.75 -2.15 -16.97
N ALA A 20 21.18 -3.06 -16.09
CA ALA A 20 22.09 -2.79 -14.97
C ALA A 20 23.58 -2.99 -15.32
N GLY A 21 23.88 -3.36 -16.57
CA GLY A 21 25.23 -3.70 -17.02
C GLY A 21 25.68 -5.08 -16.51
N SER A 22 26.98 -5.21 -16.26
CA SER A 22 27.58 -6.51 -15.88
C SER A 22 27.52 -6.82 -14.38
N ALA A 23 27.23 -5.83 -13.53
CA ALA A 23 27.22 -6.00 -12.08
C ALA A 23 25.85 -6.52 -11.60
N PRO A 24 25.83 -7.50 -10.69
CA PRO A 24 24.61 -7.85 -9.95
C PRO A 24 24.10 -6.64 -9.14
N VAL A 25 22.79 -6.40 -9.19
CA VAL A 25 22.10 -5.36 -8.42
C VAL A 25 20.98 -5.98 -7.60
N LEU A 26 20.60 -5.30 -6.52
CA LEU A 26 19.49 -5.76 -5.67
C LEU A 26 18.20 -5.85 -6.50
N ASP A 27 17.35 -6.84 -6.22
CA ASP A 27 16.02 -6.96 -6.82
C ASP A 27 15.28 -5.60 -6.77
N PRO A 28 14.85 -5.05 -7.93
CA PRO A 28 14.09 -3.83 -7.97
C PRO A 28 12.62 -4.01 -7.55
N LEU A 29 12.05 -5.22 -7.62
CA LEU A 29 10.63 -5.43 -7.37
C LEU A 29 10.17 -5.01 -5.97
N PRO A 30 10.87 -5.33 -4.86
CA PRO A 30 10.45 -4.92 -3.52
C PRO A 30 10.33 -3.40 -3.33
N ARG A 31 11.05 -2.61 -4.13
CA ARG A 31 11.01 -1.13 -4.08
C ARG A 31 10.11 -0.51 -5.14
N TRP A 32 9.72 -1.25 -6.17
CA TRP A 32 8.81 -0.79 -7.22
C TRP A 32 7.36 -1.15 -6.93
N LEU A 33 7.13 -2.27 -6.27
CA LEU A 33 5.80 -2.74 -5.90
C LEU A 33 5.42 -2.23 -4.51
N ARG A 34 4.14 -1.89 -4.37
CA ARG A 34 3.54 -1.65 -3.05
C ARG A 34 3.25 -2.95 -2.31
N ALA A 35 3.14 -4.05 -3.04
CA ALA A 35 2.91 -5.40 -2.50
C ALA A 35 4.12 -5.88 -1.71
N GLU A 36 3.86 -6.71 -0.71
CA GLU A 36 4.91 -7.52 -0.10
C GLU A 36 5.50 -8.44 -1.18
N VAL A 37 6.78 -8.26 -1.47
CA VAL A 37 7.56 -9.16 -2.34
C VAL A 37 8.31 -10.13 -1.44
N LEU A 38 7.98 -11.41 -1.58
CA LEU A 38 8.57 -12.48 -0.77
C LEU A 38 10.01 -12.70 -1.20
N SER A 39 10.93 -12.48 -0.25
CA SER A 39 12.37 -12.70 -0.43
C SER A 39 12.89 -13.60 0.69
N THR A 40 13.73 -14.58 0.34
CA THR A 40 14.34 -15.48 1.32
C THR A 40 15.43 -14.79 2.13
N GLY A 41 16.06 -13.76 1.55
CA GLY A 41 17.28 -13.15 2.07
C GLY A 41 18.49 -14.07 2.03
N ASP A 42 18.41 -15.19 1.30
CA ASP A 42 19.49 -16.15 1.20
C ASP A 42 20.65 -15.52 0.41
N LEU A 43 21.88 -15.74 0.90
CA LEU A 43 23.09 -15.20 0.30
C LEU A 43 24.05 -16.34 -0.04
N SER A 44 24.36 -16.50 -1.33
CA SER A 44 25.35 -17.46 -1.81
C SER A 44 26.74 -16.83 -1.84
N ILE A 45 27.68 -17.36 -1.05
CA ILE A 45 29.08 -16.92 -1.01
C ILE A 45 29.96 -18.14 -1.28
N GLY A 46 30.69 -18.13 -2.39
CA GLY A 46 31.64 -19.21 -2.71
C GLY A 46 31.01 -20.61 -2.78
N GLY A 47 29.74 -20.70 -3.19
CA GLY A 47 29.01 -21.98 -3.26
C GLY A 47 28.31 -22.40 -1.96
N HIS A 48 28.50 -21.65 -0.86
CA HIS A 48 27.78 -21.86 0.38
C HIS A 48 26.62 -20.88 0.50
N THR A 49 25.43 -21.40 0.84
CA THR A 49 24.25 -20.55 1.08
C THR A 49 24.14 -20.24 2.56
N VAL A 50 24.18 -18.95 2.89
CA VAL A 50 23.83 -18.44 4.22
C VAL A 50 22.32 -18.17 4.22
N PRO A 51 21.54 -18.84 5.07
CA PRO A 51 20.10 -18.63 5.11
C PRO A 51 19.76 -17.24 5.66
N GLY A 52 18.86 -16.55 4.98
CA GLY A 52 18.25 -15.34 5.49
C GLY A 52 17.07 -15.60 6.44
N GLU A 53 16.46 -14.52 6.91
CA GLU A 53 15.31 -14.55 7.83
C GLU A 53 13.99 -14.91 7.15
N GLY A 54 13.95 -14.97 5.81
CA GLY A 54 12.76 -15.21 5.02
C GLY A 54 12.28 -16.66 5.00
N VAL A 55 12.00 -17.25 6.17
CA VAL A 55 11.55 -18.66 6.30
C VAL A 55 10.30 -18.92 5.44
N ARG A 56 9.29 -18.05 5.55
CA ARG A 56 8.05 -18.13 4.75
C ARG A 56 8.32 -18.06 3.25
N ALA A 57 9.20 -17.16 2.82
CA ALA A 57 9.56 -17.05 1.41
C ALA A 57 10.27 -18.31 0.91
N ARG A 58 11.09 -18.95 1.75
CA ARG A 58 11.81 -20.19 1.42
C ARG A 58 10.86 -21.38 1.27
N GLU A 59 9.85 -21.49 2.13
CA GLU A 59 8.80 -22.50 2.01
C GLU A 59 8.01 -22.34 0.70
N ILE A 60 7.62 -21.10 0.38
CA ILE A 60 6.89 -20.77 -0.86
C ILE A 60 7.76 -21.05 -2.09
N GLN A 61 9.04 -20.73 -2.04
CA GLN A 61 9.99 -21.10 -3.08
C GLN A 61 10.05 -22.61 -3.26
N ALA A 62 10.16 -23.38 -2.18
CA ALA A 62 10.20 -24.83 -2.24
C ALA A 62 8.91 -25.39 -2.89
N LEU A 63 7.75 -24.81 -2.58
CA LEU A 63 6.49 -25.15 -3.26
C LEU A 63 6.54 -24.84 -4.75
N LEU A 64 7.03 -23.67 -5.15
CA LEU A 64 7.15 -23.29 -6.56
C LEU A 64 8.11 -24.21 -7.33
N LEU A 65 9.27 -24.53 -6.75
CA LEU A 65 10.25 -25.45 -7.33
C LEU A 65 9.74 -26.89 -7.40
N ALA A 66 8.89 -27.30 -6.46
CA ALA A 66 8.22 -28.59 -6.49
C ALA A 66 7.06 -28.66 -7.50
N GLY A 67 6.75 -27.57 -8.21
CA GLY A 67 5.64 -27.51 -9.15
C GLY A 67 4.28 -27.54 -8.47
N ALA A 68 4.15 -26.95 -7.28
CA ALA A 68 2.88 -26.88 -6.56
C ALA A 68 1.78 -26.25 -7.43
N ASP A 69 0.58 -26.81 -7.31
CA ASP A 69 -0.59 -26.29 -8.00
C ASP A 69 -1.02 -24.92 -7.45
N ARG A 70 -1.90 -24.29 -8.23
CA ARG A 70 -2.49 -22.98 -7.92
C ARG A 70 -3.11 -22.92 -6.53
N ASP A 71 -3.80 -23.98 -6.11
CA ASP A 71 -4.57 -24.00 -4.86
C ASP A 71 -3.64 -24.05 -3.64
N ARG A 72 -2.55 -24.82 -3.71
CA ARG A 72 -1.51 -24.83 -2.67
C ARG A 72 -0.80 -23.50 -2.56
N LEU A 73 -0.48 -22.84 -3.68
CA LEU A 73 0.13 -21.51 -3.66
C LEU A 73 -0.82 -20.45 -3.09
N ALA A 74 -2.11 -20.53 -3.43
CA ALA A 74 -3.13 -19.65 -2.87
C ALA A 74 -3.30 -19.87 -1.35
N ALA A 75 -3.27 -21.13 -0.89
CA ALA A 75 -3.34 -21.48 0.52
C ALA A 75 -2.12 -20.98 1.31
N ALA A 76 -0.93 -20.94 0.69
CA ALA A 76 0.27 -20.32 1.26
C ALA A 76 0.21 -18.77 1.28
N GLY A 77 -0.86 -18.18 0.75
CA GLY A 77 -1.09 -16.74 0.71
C GLY A 77 -0.41 -16.03 -0.45
N VAL A 78 0.13 -16.76 -1.43
CA VAL A 78 0.68 -16.20 -2.66
C VAL A 78 -0.45 -15.86 -3.61
N ARG A 79 -0.41 -14.67 -4.19
CA ARG A 79 -1.49 -14.17 -5.07
C ARG A 79 -0.99 -13.86 -6.46
N TRP A 80 0.27 -13.50 -6.54
CA TRP A 80 0.99 -13.24 -7.78
C TRP A 80 2.31 -14.00 -7.76
N VAL A 81 2.68 -14.57 -8.90
CA VAL A 81 4.03 -15.07 -9.13
C VAL A 81 4.59 -14.31 -10.30
N VAL A 82 5.78 -13.74 -10.12
CA VAL A 82 6.49 -12.98 -11.13
C VAL A 82 7.70 -13.79 -11.52
N VAL A 83 7.78 -14.19 -12.79
CA VAL A 83 8.95 -14.86 -13.35
C VAL A 83 9.69 -13.86 -14.20
N GLU A 84 10.97 -13.72 -13.95
CA GLU A 84 11.87 -12.92 -14.75
C GLU A 84 12.79 -13.81 -15.59
N GLY A 85 12.98 -13.40 -16.84
CA GLY A 85 13.64 -14.18 -17.87
C GLY A 85 12.72 -15.24 -18.49
N SER A 86 13.22 -15.88 -19.54
CA SER A 86 12.47 -16.80 -20.41
C SER A 86 12.47 -18.26 -19.95
N GLY A 87 12.97 -18.56 -18.74
CA GLY A 87 13.32 -19.93 -18.35
C GLY A 87 12.27 -20.73 -17.58
N VAL A 88 11.23 -20.10 -17.02
CA VAL A 88 10.25 -20.79 -16.16
C VAL A 88 8.82 -20.52 -16.64
N ASP A 89 8.19 -21.54 -17.20
CA ASP A 89 6.75 -21.50 -17.53
C ASP A 89 5.98 -22.24 -16.44
N LEU A 90 5.08 -21.53 -15.78
CA LEU A 90 4.25 -22.08 -14.70
C LEU A 90 2.88 -22.41 -15.27
N ALA A 91 2.29 -23.53 -14.83
CA ALA A 91 0.91 -23.90 -15.14
C ALA A 91 -0.11 -23.02 -14.39
N LEU A 92 0.01 -21.70 -14.54
CA LEU A 92 -0.80 -20.67 -13.89
C LEU A 92 -1.34 -19.69 -14.95
N PRO A 93 -2.50 -19.05 -14.70
CA PRO A 93 -3.01 -18.00 -15.59
C PRO A 93 -2.04 -16.84 -15.73
N VAL A 94 -1.63 -16.51 -16.95
CA VAL A 94 -0.79 -15.35 -17.27
C VAL A 94 -1.64 -14.08 -17.24
N ALA A 95 -1.25 -13.12 -16.43
CA ALA A 95 -1.86 -11.79 -16.37
C ALA A 95 -1.13 -10.77 -17.23
N PHE A 96 0.20 -10.92 -17.36
CA PHE A 96 1.04 -10.07 -18.19
C PHE A 96 2.28 -10.86 -18.63
N ARG A 97 2.78 -10.59 -19.84
CA ARG A 97 4.01 -11.20 -20.36
C ARG A 97 4.68 -10.23 -21.32
N ASP A 98 5.97 -10.01 -21.12
CA ASP A 98 6.88 -9.36 -22.05
C ASP A 98 8.14 -10.22 -22.28
N GLY A 99 9.18 -9.67 -22.90
CA GLY A 99 10.42 -10.40 -23.19
C GLY A 99 11.31 -10.70 -21.97
N GLU A 100 11.12 -9.98 -20.87
CA GLU A 100 11.95 -10.03 -19.67
C GLU A 100 11.18 -10.52 -18.44
N LEU A 101 9.84 -10.48 -18.46
CA LEU A 101 8.95 -10.67 -17.32
C LEU A 101 7.66 -11.39 -17.72
N THR A 102 7.26 -12.40 -16.96
CA THR A 102 5.92 -12.97 -16.97
C THR A 102 5.28 -12.89 -15.59
N VAL A 103 4.07 -12.33 -15.52
CA VAL A 103 3.28 -12.23 -14.29
C VAL A 103 2.14 -13.23 -14.35
N TYR A 104 2.11 -14.14 -13.39
CA TYR A 104 1.09 -15.16 -13.20
C TYR A 104 0.16 -14.78 -12.04
N ARG A 105 -1.13 -15.08 -12.21
CA ARG A 105 -2.17 -14.88 -11.20
C ARG A 105 -2.46 -16.21 -10.49
N VAL A 106 -2.23 -16.26 -9.18
CA VAL A 106 -2.53 -17.44 -8.36
C VAL A 106 -3.97 -17.41 -7.85
N GLY A 107 -4.57 -16.26 -7.51
CA GLY A 107 -5.99 -16.25 -7.12
C GLY A 107 -6.56 -14.93 -6.59
N GLY A 108 -7.91 -14.88 -6.51
CA GLY A 108 -8.83 -14.00 -5.78
C GLY A 108 -8.75 -12.47 -5.94
N ASP A 109 -9.83 -11.76 -5.58
CA ASP A 109 -9.78 -10.36 -5.15
C ASP A 109 -9.31 -10.27 -3.69
N SER A 110 -8.64 -9.19 -3.29
CA SER A 110 -8.17 -9.05 -1.91
C SER A 110 -9.38 -8.86 -0.96
N PRO A 111 -9.52 -9.63 0.13
CA PRO A 111 -10.46 -9.28 1.17
C PRO A 111 -10.14 -7.87 1.69
N SER A 112 -11.16 -7.03 1.86
CA SER A 112 -10.95 -5.69 2.41
C SER A 112 -10.33 -5.80 3.80
N SER A 113 -9.33 -4.97 4.11
CA SER A 113 -8.70 -4.95 5.44
C SER A 113 -9.78 -4.89 6.54
N PRO A 114 -9.70 -5.74 7.57
CA PRO A 114 -10.69 -5.75 8.66
C PRO A 114 -10.76 -4.40 9.40
N HIS A 115 -9.69 -3.61 9.36
CA HIS A 115 -9.60 -2.28 9.97
C HIS A 115 -10.25 -1.17 9.15
N ARG A 116 -10.70 -1.44 7.93
CA ARG A 116 -11.28 -0.42 7.03
C ARG A 116 -12.45 0.30 7.68
N GLY A 117 -13.33 -0.41 8.40
CA GLY A 117 -14.46 0.18 9.11
C GLY A 117 -14.03 1.15 10.21
N ILE A 118 -13.01 0.77 10.99
CA ILE A 118 -12.47 1.60 12.08
C ILE A 118 -11.87 2.89 11.52
N VAL A 119 -11.08 2.79 10.45
CA VAL A 119 -10.48 3.96 9.79
C VAL A 119 -11.57 4.89 9.26
N LEU A 120 -12.60 4.36 8.59
CA LEU A 120 -13.72 5.16 8.10
C LEU A 120 -14.49 5.85 9.24
N ALA A 121 -14.74 5.15 10.35
CA ALA A 121 -15.39 5.72 11.52
C ALA A 121 -14.54 6.84 12.14
N ALA A 122 -13.23 6.64 12.29
CA ALA A 122 -12.30 7.65 12.78
C ALA A 122 -12.31 8.92 11.91
N HIS A 123 -12.29 8.76 10.58
CA HIS A 123 -12.39 9.88 9.64
C HIS A 123 -13.76 10.57 9.72
N GLY A 124 -14.83 9.82 9.96
CA GLY A 124 -16.17 10.37 10.19
C GLY A 124 -16.25 11.23 11.44
N VAL A 125 -15.71 10.75 12.57
CA VAL A 125 -15.64 11.52 13.83
C VAL A 125 -14.82 12.79 13.66
N TRP A 126 -13.66 12.67 13.02
CA TRP A 126 -12.80 13.82 12.73
C TRP A 126 -13.51 14.87 11.86
N LEU A 127 -14.16 14.43 10.77
CA LEU A 127 -14.93 15.32 9.89
C LEU A 127 -16.08 16.00 10.66
N ALA A 128 -16.78 15.28 11.53
CA ALA A 128 -17.85 15.83 12.35
C ALA A 128 -17.34 16.94 13.29
N GLN A 129 -16.18 16.74 13.93
CA GLN A 129 -15.55 17.76 14.77
C GLN A 129 -15.25 19.05 13.98
N LEU A 130 -14.71 18.92 12.76
CA LEU A 130 -14.45 20.07 11.90
C LEU A 130 -15.72 20.83 11.53
N VAL A 131 -16.79 20.11 11.16
CA VAL A 131 -18.08 20.72 10.81
C VAL A 131 -18.71 21.44 12.00
N VAL A 132 -18.68 20.82 13.18
CA VAL A 132 -19.19 21.43 14.42
C VAL A 132 -18.39 22.69 14.78
N GLY A 133 -17.06 22.62 14.74
CA GLY A 133 -16.19 23.77 15.01
C GLY A 133 -16.45 24.94 14.05
N LEU A 134 -16.54 24.65 12.75
CA LEU A 134 -16.84 25.66 11.73
C LEU A 134 -18.24 26.27 11.95
N GLY A 135 -19.25 25.46 12.25
CA GLY A 135 -20.60 25.91 12.56
C GLY A 135 -20.65 26.82 13.78
N ALA A 136 -19.97 26.43 14.87
CA ALA A 136 -19.86 27.22 16.09
C ALA A 136 -19.19 28.58 15.83
N MET A 137 -18.08 28.61 15.08
CA MET A 137 -17.44 29.86 14.64
C MET A 137 -18.40 30.75 13.83
N MET A 138 -19.17 30.16 12.91
CA MET A 138 -20.08 30.93 12.06
C MET A 138 -21.23 31.56 12.87
N VAL A 139 -21.79 30.81 13.83
CA VAL A 139 -22.81 31.31 14.77
C VAL A 139 -22.24 32.41 15.66
N TRP A 140 -21.04 32.22 16.21
CA TRP A 140 -20.37 33.20 17.05
C TRP A 140 -20.11 34.51 16.29
N ARG A 141 -19.57 34.44 15.06
CA ARG A 141 -19.32 35.62 14.22
C ARG A 141 -20.61 36.38 13.89
N ARG A 142 -21.74 35.69 13.70
CA ARG A 142 -23.04 36.33 13.48
C ARG A 142 -23.56 37.05 14.74
N ARG A 143 -23.32 36.49 15.93
CA ARG A 143 -23.73 37.11 17.20
C ARG A 143 -22.94 38.39 17.50
N LEU A 144 -21.62 38.37 17.31
CA LEU A 144 -20.76 39.56 17.51
C LEU A 144 -21.07 40.71 16.56
N ARG A 145 -21.48 40.43 15.32
CA ARG A 145 -21.90 41.46 14.36
C ARG A 145 -23.28 42.04 14.66
N GLY A 146 -24.09 41.37 15.46
CA GLY A 146 -25.42 41.82 15.85
C GLY A 146 -25.43 42.77 17.05
N THR A 147 -24.37 42.76 17.86
CA THR A 147 -24.23 43.63 19.04
C THR A 147 -23.75 45.03 18.68
N ASP A 148 -22.91 45.17 17.65
CA ASP A 148 -22.35 46.46 17.19
C ASP A 148 -23.41 47.43 16.61
N ARG A 149 -24.51 46.90 16.08
CA ARG A 149 -25.57 47.71 15.44
C ARG A 149 -26.60 48.30 16.42
N ARG A 150 -26.51 47.99 17.72
CA ARG A 150 -27.47 48.49 18.73
C ARG A 150 -27.01 49.77 19.44
N ASP A 151 -25.72 50.09 19.39
CA ASP A 151 -25.16 51.24 20.14
C ASP A 151 -25.09 52.54 19.31
N GLU A 152 -25.32 52.50 17.99
CA GLU A 152 -25.29 53.69 17.12
C GLU A 152 -26.57 54.56 17.15
N HIS A 153 -27.59 54.23 17.95
CA HIS A 153 -28.89 54.95 17.91
C HIS A 153 -29.23 55.80 19.14
N VAL A 154 -28.29 56.04 20.06
CA VAL A 154 -28.60 56.71 21.35
C VAL A 154 -27.94 58.09 21.55
N GLU A 155 -27.02 58.55 20.70
CA GLU A 155 -26.51 59.94 20.80
C GLU A 155 -27.11 60.87 19.74
N GLY A 156 -28.38 61.24 19.95
CA GLY A 156 -28.98 62.44 19.36
C GLY A 156 -28.71 63.66 20.26
N PRO A 157 -28.38 64.85 19.73
CA PRO A 157 -27.83 65.94 20.53
C PRO A 157 -28.94 66.68 21.28
N GLU A 158 -28.93 66.65 22.62
CA GLU A 158 -29.73 67.60 23.39
C GLU A 158 -29.08 68.98 23.31
N ARG A 159 -29.70 69.80 22.47
CA ARG A 159 -29.54 71.25 22.41
C ARG A 159 -29.75 71.87 23.78
N ARG A 160 -28.83 72.77 24.11
CA ARG A 160 -29.01 73.90 25.03
C ARG A 160 -30.33 74.63 24.77
N ASP A 161 -31.01 75.04 25.84
CA ASP A 161 -31.52 76.40 26.08
C ASP A 161 -32.07 76.42 27.54
N GLN A 162 -31.41 77.18 28.43
CA GLN A 162 -31.79 78.51 28.96
C GLN A 162 -32.57 78.43 30.27
#